data_AF-A0A4U8UZC6-F1
#
_entry.id   AF-A0A4U8UZC6-F1
#
_cell.length_a   1.000
_cell.length_b   1.000
_cell.length_c   1.000
_cell.angle_alpha   90.00
_cell.angle_beta   90.00
_cell.angle_gamma   90.00
#
_symmetry.space_group_name_H-M   'P 1'
#
loop_
_entity.id
_entity.type
_entity.pdbx_description
1 polymer ?
#
loop_
_entity_poly.entity_id
_entity_poly.type
_entity_poly.pdbx_seq_one_letter_code
_entity_poly.pdbx_strand_id
1 'polypeptide(L)'
;MTARFKEYVFVALVLASLAINALTPDEECEMCQNTLQTVYGHFSAKVPSKRVVMRQLEHQCKRQPTYKRRCLLLMRPNLEMIFGEMKNPGFKPIWCCERMKECSKNQSPIVDAPSAD
;
A
#
# COMPACT_ATOMS: atom_id res chain seq x y z
N MET A 1 -10.62 0.77 45.11
CA MET A 1 -10.55 0.24 43.74
C MET A 1 -9.09 0.20 43.32
N THR A 2 -8.60 -1.01 43.08
CA THR A 2 -7.19 -1.41 43.16
C THR A 2 -6.44 -1.10 41.88
N ALA A 3 -5.17 -0.70 41.98
CA ALA A 3 -4.29 -0.26 40.88
C ALA A 3 -4.32 -1.19 39.64
N ARG A 4 -4.53 -2.49 39.86
CA ARG A 4 -4.67 -3.49 38.77
C ARG A 4 -5.84 -3.19 37.83
N PHE A 5 -6.97 -2.68 38.32
CA PHE A 5 -8.11 -2.33 37.46
C PHE A 5 -7.75 -1.19 36.49
N LYS A 6 -6.98 -0.21 36.96
CA LYS A 6 -6.49 0.91 36.14
C LYS A 6 -5.48 0.44 35.08
N GLU A 7 -4.60 -0.50 35.43
CA GLU A 7 -3.69 -1.14 34.47
C GLU A 7 -4.44 -1.93 33.39
N TYR A 8 -5.43 -2.74 33.77
CA TYR A 8 -6.24 -3.47 32.79
C TYR A 8 -7.01 -2.56 31.85
N VAL A 9 -7.59 -1.47 32.37
CA VAL A 9 -8.28 -0.47 31.52
C VAL A 9 -7.29 0.22 30.57
N PHE A 10 -6.09 0.56 31.03
CA PHE A 10 -5.06 1.16 30.18
C PHE A 10 -4.60 0.20 29.07
N VAL A 11 -4.32 -1.06 29.41
CA VAL A 11 -3.97 -2.10 28.43
C VAL A 11 -5.11 -2.33 27.44
N ALA A 12 -6.36 -2.39 27.91
CA ALA A 12 -7.53 -2.54 27.04
C ALA A 12 -7.70 -1.34 26.09
N LEU A 13 -7.48 -0.11 26.55
CA LEU A 13 -7.53 1.09 25.71
C LEU A 13 -6.41 1.11 24.66
N VAL A 14 -5.20 0.68 25.02
CA VAL A 14 -4.07 0.56 24.08
C VAL A 14 -4.38 -0.52 23.02
N LEU A 15 -4.88 -1.68 23.42
CA LEU A 15 -5.25 -2.74 22.48
C LEU A 15 -6.41 -2.33 21.57
N ALA A 16 -7.44 -1.67 22.11
CA ALA A 16 -8.57 -1.16 21.33
C ALA A 16 -8.13 -0.08 20.32
N SER A 17 -7.27 0.85 20.73
CA SER A 17 -6.75 1.90 19.83
C SER A 17 -5.82 1.34 18.74
N LEU A 18 -5.08 0.27 19.01
CA LEU A 18 -4.32 -0.44 17.97
C LEU A 18 -5.24 -1.15 16.98
N ALA A 19 -6.33 -1.77 17.47
CA ALA A 19 -7.30 -2.46 16.62
C ALA A 19 -8.07 -1.50 15.69
N ILE A 20 -8.39 -0.29 16.14
CA ILE A 20 -9.11 0.72 15.33
C ILE A 20 -8.27 1.23 14.15
N ASN A 21 -6.94 1.17 14.25
CA ASN A 21 -6.02 1.68 13.21
C ASN A 21 -5.43 0.59 12.31
N ALA A 22 -5.81 -0.68 12.52
CA ALA A 22 -5.35 -1.78 11.68
C ALA A 22 -6.19 -1.83 10.40
N LEU A 23 -5.53 -1.77 9.24
CA LEU A 23 -6.20 -2.04 7.97
C LEU A 23 -6.63 -3.50 7.92
N THR A 24 -7.78 -3.75 7.31
CA THR A 24 -8.20 -5.08 6.90
C THR A 24 -7.35 -5.56 5.72
N PRO A 25 -7.26 -6.89 5.47
CA PRO A 25 -6.53 -7.41 4.31
C PRO A 25 -7.00 -6.83 2.97
N ASP A 26 -8.30 -6.52 2.83
CA ASP A 26 -8.87 -5.91 1.63
C ASP A 26 -8.39 -4.47 1.44
N GLU A 27 -8.38 -3.68 2.51
CA GLU A 27 -7.86 -2.31 2.48
C GLU A 27 -6.35 -2.30 2.22
N GLU A 28 -5.57 -3.25 2.77
CA GLU A 28 -4.13 -3.38 2.48
C GLU A 28 -3.89 -3.64 0.98
N CYS A 29 -4.62 -4.60 0.41
CA CYS A 29 -4.54 -4.93 -1.00
C CYS A 29 -4.94 -3.73 -1.87
N GLU A 30 -6.05 -3.07 -1.56
CA GLU A 30 -6.53 -1.89 -2.29
C GLU A 30 -5.51 -0.74 -2.23
N MET A 31 -4.98 -0.43 -1.05
CA MET A 31 -4.00 0.66 -0.86
C MET A 31 -2.67 0.36 -1.58
N CYS A 32 -2.24 -0.90 -1.62
CA CYS A 32 -1.11 -1.32 -2.43
C CYS A 32 -1.37 -1.07 -3.93
N GLN A 33 -2.50 -1.56 -4.44
CA GLN A 33 -2.86 -1.42 -5.84
C GLN A 33 -2.99 0.06 -6.26
N ASN A 34 -3.72 0.85 -5.46
CA ASN A 34 -3.92 2.28 -5.68
C ASN A 34 -2.59 3.04 -5.69
N THR A 35 -1.66 2.70 -4.78
CA THR A 35 -0.33 3.34 -4.77
C THR A 35 0.41 3.09 -6.07
N LEU A 36 0.49 1.83 -6.52
CA LEU A 36 1.21 1.48 -7.74
C LEU A 36 0.53 2.04 -8.99
N GLN A 37 -0.80 1.97 -9.07
CA GLN A 37 -1.58 2.52 -10.19
C GLN A 37 -1.41 4.04 -10.28
N THR A 38 -1.48 4.74 -9.16
CA THR A 38 -1.28 6.20 -9.11
C THR A 38 0.12 6.59 -9.58
N VAL A 39 1.16 5.86 -9.15
CA VAL A 39 2.53 6.14 -9.61
C VAL A 39 2.70 5.83 -11.08
N TYR A 40 2.13 4.74 -11.58
CA TYR A 40 2.20 4.38 -12.99
C TYR A 40 1.46 5.40 -13.88
N GLY A 41 0.25 5.79 -13.48
CA GLY A 41 -0.56 6.82 -14.15
C GLY A 41 0.09 8.21 -14.11
N HIS A 42 0.78 8.56 -13.02
CA HIS A 42 1.54 9.81 -12.93
C HIS A 42 2.62 9.94 -14.01
N PHE A 43 3.18 8.82 -14.47
CA PHE A 43 4.14 8.81 -15.56
C PHE A 43 3.50 8.59 -16.94
N SER A 44 2.17 8.61 -17.03
CA SER A 44 1.41 8.33 -18.26
C SER A 44 1.88 7.03 -18.94
N ALA A 45 2.11 5.99 -18.13
CA ALA A 45 2.66 4.70 -18.55
C ALA A 45 4.08 4.74 -19.15
N LYS A 46 4.79 5.88 -19.12
CA LYS A 46 6.17 6.04 -19.58
C LYS A 46 7.13 6.05 -18.40
N VAL A 47 7.50 4.86 -17.95
CA VAL A 47 8.31 4.66 -16.74
C VAL A 47 9.70 5.30 -16.92
N PRO A 48 10.09 6.26 -16.05
CA PRO A 48 11.39 6.94 -16.13
C PRO A 48 12.50 6.09 -15.48
N SER A 49 13.52 6.73 -14.90
CA SER A 49 14.55 5.99 -14.15
C SER A 49 14.03 5.43 -12.83
N LYS A 50 14.64 4.32 -12.38
CA LYS A 50 14.34 3.67 -11.09
C LYS A 50 14.37 4.63 -9.90
N ARG A 51 15.32 5.59 -9.89
CA ARG A 51 15.43 6.61 -8.83
C ARG A 51 14.22 7.55 -8.80
N VAL A 52 13.69 7.92 -9.97
CA VAL A 52 12.49 8.79 -10.07
C VAL A 52 11.25 8.02 -9.62
N VAL A 53 11.11 6.77 -10.08
CA VAL A 53 10.01 5.87 -9.63
C VAL A 53 10.02 5.73 -8.11
N MET A 54 11.19 5.47 -7.51
CA MET A 54 11.30 5.35 -6.05
C MET A 54 10.85 6.61 -5.32
N ARG A 55 11.31 7.80 -5.75
CA ARG A 55 10.89 9.06 -5.12
C ARG A 55 9.37 9.24 -5.20
N GLN A 56 8.77 8.88 -6.33
CA GLN A 56 7.33 9.00 -6.52
C GLN A 56 6.56 8.00 -5.66
N LEU A 57 7.04 6.77 -5.52
CA LEU A 57 6.49 5.78 -4.58
C LEU A 57 6.55 6.30 -3.14
N GLU A 58 7.69 6.82 -2.68
CA GLU A 58 7.80 7.39 -1.33
C GLU A 58 6.86 8.57 -1.11
N HIS A 59 6.71 9.42 -2.13
CA HIS A 59 5.78 10.54 -2.10
C HIS A 59 4.33 10.05 -1.93
N GLN A 60 3.89 9.08 -2.76
CA GLN A 60 2.54 8.54 -2.65
C GLN A 60 2.31 7.79 -1.32
N CYS A 61 3.28 7.03 -0.82
CA CYS A 61 3.19 6.39 0.50
C CYS A 61 2.99 7.42 1.63
N LYS A 62 3.69 8.57 1.57
CA LYS A 62 3.59 9.61 2.62
C LYS A 62 2.22 10.29 2.66
N ARG A 63 1.45 10.27 1.57
CA ARG A 63 0.09 10.82 1.46
C ARG A 63 -0.98 9.92 2.08
N GLN A 64 -0.63 8.73 2.54
CA GLN A 64 -1.55 7.72 3.08
C GLN A 64 -1.20 7.43 4.54
N PRO A 65 -1.60 8.26 5.54
CA PRO A 65 -1.13 8.13 6.91
C PRO A 65 -1.30 6.73 7.52
N THR A 66 -2.42 6.07 7.26
CA THR A 66 -2.75 4.72 7.76
C THR A 66 -1.86 3.63 7.15
N TYR A 67 -1.48 3.77 5.88
CA TYR A 67 -0.68 2.78 5.15
C TYR A 67 0.81 3.16 5.01
N LYS A 68 1.19 4.40 5.35
CA LYS A 68 2.50 5.02 5.07
C LYS A 68 3.68 4.15 5.48
N ARG A 69 3.70 3.68 6.72
CA ARG A 69 4.84 2.91 7.26
C ARG A 69 4.99 1.60 6.52
N ARG A 70 3.88 0.88 6.33
CA ARG A 70 3.82 -0.39 5.63
C ARG A 70 4.21 -0.24 4.16
N CYS A 71 3.62 0.73 3.48
CA CYS A 71 3.95 1.11 2.10
C CYS A 71 5.45 1.34 1.91
N LEU A 72 6.09 2.17 2.74
CA LEU A 72 7.54 2.42 2.61
C LEU A 72 8.39 1.18 2.87
N LEU A 73 7.98 0.32 3.82
CA LEU A 73 8.66 -0.94 4.11
C LEU A 73 8.53 -1.95 2.95
N LEU A 74 7.45 -1.89 2.18
CA LEU A 74 7.23 -2.76 1.03
C LEU A 74 7.90 -2.24 -0.23
N MET A 75 7.72 -0.96 -0.57
CA MET A 75 8.18 -0.40 -1.84
C MET A 75 9.71 -0.35 -1.95
N ARG A 76 10.42 -0.05 -0.85
CA ARG A 76 11.89 0.06 -0.82
C ARG A 76 12.62 -1.23 -1.23
N PRO A 77 12.42 -2.36 -0.54
CA PRO A 77 13.11 -3.61 -0.88
C PRO A 77 12.62 -4.21 -2.19
N ASN A 78 11.36 -3.98 -2.58
CA ASN A 78 10.77 -4.55 -3.79
C ASN A 78 10.92 -3.67 -5.04
N LEU A 79 11.65 -2.55 -4.95
CA LEU A 79 11.77 -1.57 -6.03
C LEU A 79 12.25 -2.17 -7.36
N GLU A 80 13.17 -3.14 -7.33
CA GLU A 80 13.66 -3.79 -8.55
C GLU A 80 12.54 -4.53 -9.28
N MET A 81 11.75 -5.31 -8.53
CA MET A 81 10.61 -6.05 -9.07
C MET A 81 9.53 -5.09 -9.57
N ILE A 82 9.15 -4.10 -8.76
CA ILE A 82 8.13 -3.10 -9.12
C ILE A 82 8.54 -2.37 -10.40
N PHE A 83 9.80 -1.94 -10.48
CA PHE A 83 10.32 -1.22 -11.64
C PHE A 83 10.31 -2.08 -12.90
N GLY A 84 10.71 -3.35 -12.80
CA GLY A 84 10.65 -4.30 -13.90
C GLY A 84 9.22 -4.50 -14.41
N GLU A 85 8.27 -4.71 -13.50
CA GLU A 85 6.86 -4.90 -13.85
C GLU A 85 6.23 -3.67 -14.48
N MET A 86 6.50 -2.46 -13.95
CA MET A 86 5.97 -1.22 -14.53
C MET A 86 6.42 -1.02 -15.99
N LYS A 87 7.58 -1.56 -16.39
CA LYS A 87 8.06 -1.46 -17.79
C LYS A 87 7.38 -2.45 -18.74
N ASN A 88 6.68 -3.45 -18.22
CA ASN A 88 6.00 -4.43 -19.05
C ASN A 88 4.74 -3.83 -19.68
N PRO A 89 4.45 -4.15 -20.95
CA PRO A 89 3.17 -3.80 -21.55
C PRO A 89 2.05 -4.49 -20.77
N GLY A 90 1.01 -3.74 -20.41
CA GLY A 90 -0.11 -4.28 -19.63
C GLY A 90 0.21 -4.48 -18.15
N PHE A 91 1.06 -3.62 -17.57
CA PHE A 91 1.29 -3.56 -16.13
C PHE A 91 -0.02 -3.65 -15.32
N LYS A 92 -0.09 -4.60 -14.39
CA LYS A 92 -1.20 -4.73 -13.45
C LYS A 92 -0.69 -4.61 -12.01
N PRO A 93 -1.12 -3.60 -11.25
CA PRO A 93 -0.73 -3.40 -9.85
C PRO A 93 -0.91 -4.64 -8.96
N ILE A 94 -2.01 -5.38 -9.16
CA ILE A 94 -2.35 -6.55 -8.35
C ILE A 94 -1.24 -7.60 -8.34
N TRP A 95 -0.54 -7.84 -9.46
CA TRP A 95 0.51 -8.86 -9.52
C TRP A 95 1.71 -8.50 -8.65
N CYS A 96 2.09 -7.22 -8.62
CA CYS A 96 3.11 -6.73 -7.70
C CYS A 96 2.64 -6.87 -6.26
N CYS A 97 1.40 -6.50 -5.97
CA CYS A 97 0.83 -6.55 -4.62
C CYS A 97 0.66 -7.99 -4.09
N GLU A 98 0.30 -8.94 -4.93
CA GLU A 98 0.28 -10.38 -4.61
C GLU A 98 1.69 -10.88 -4.28
N ARG A 99 2.68 -10.51 -5.11
CA ARG A 99 4.07 -10.93 -4.91
C ARG A 99 4.68 -10.34 -3.63
N MET A 100 4.26 -9.13 -3.27
CA MET A 100 4.60 -8.47 -2.00
C MET A 100 3.74 -8.93 -0.81
N LYS A 101 2.77 -9.83 -1.04
CA LYS A 101 1.83 -10.37 -0.04
C LYS A 101 0.89 -9.35 0.59
N GLU A 102 0.64 -8.24 -0.09
CA GLU A 102 -0.44 -7.31 0.29
C GLU A 102 -1.78 -7.73 -0.29
N CYS A 103 -1.77 -8.48 -1.39
CA CYS A 103 -2.95 -9.11 -1.95
C CYS A 103 -2.90 -10.63 -1.83
N SER A 104 -4.04 -11.25 -1.57
CA SER A 104 -4.31 -12.67 -1.67
C SER A 104 -4.97 -12.98 -3.02
N LYS A 105 -4.92 -14.25 -3.45
CA LYS A 105 -5.50 -14.71 -4.74
C LYS A 105 -7.02 -14.53 -4.85
N ASN A 106 -7.70 -14.29 -3.73
CA ASN A 106 -9.15 -14.13 -3.69
C ASN A 106 -9.58 -12.67 -3.85
N GLN A 107 -8.65 -11.73 -3.80
CA GLN A 107 -8.92 -10.31 -3.96
C GLN A 107 -8.91 -9.93 -5.43
N SER A 108 -9.74 -8.95 -5.78
CA SER A 108 -9.93 -8.52 -7.17
C SER A 108 -9.03 -7.35 -7.53
N PRO A 109 -8.64 -7.21 -8.81
CA PRO A 109 -7.98 -6.01 -9.30
C PRO A 109 -8.88 -4.79 -9.07
N ILE A 110 -8.28 -3.64 -8.75
CA ILE A 110 -9.00 -2.37 -8.81
C ILE A 110 -9.47 -2.14 -10.26
N VAL A 111 -10.74 -1.84 -10.45
CA VAL A 111 -11.27 -1.46 -11.77
C VAL A 111 -10.82 -0.02 -12.00
N ASP A 112 -10.15 0.24 -13.13
CA ASP A 112 -9.81 1.61 -13.50
C ASP A 112 -11.11 2.45 -13.48
N ALA A 113 -11.13 3.52 -12.69
CA ALA A 113 -12.18 4.53 -12.84
C ALA A 113 -12.19 4.95 -14.32
N PRO A 114 -13.37 5.04 -14.98
CA PRO A 114 -13.42 5.42 -16.38
C PRO A 114 -12.64 6.71 -16.55
N SER A 115 -11.61 6.67 -17.41
CA SER A 115 -11.01 7.86 -17.98
C SER A 115 -12.15 8.72 -18.52
N ALA A 116 -12.38 9.88 -17.90
CA ALA A 116 -13.26 10.89 -18.45
C ALA A 116 -12.63 11.32 -19.79
N ASP A 117 -13.20 10.84 -20.89
CA ASP A 117 -13.07 11.42 -22.21
C ASP A 117 -13.64 12.85 -22.24
#